data_AF-Q9SE72-F1
#
_entry.id   AF-Q9SE72-F1
#
_cell.length_a   1.000
_cell.length_b   1.000
_cell.length_c   1.000
_cell.angle_alpha   90.00
_cell.angle_beta   90.00
_cell.angle_gamma   90.00
#
_symmetry.space_group_name_H-M   'P 1'
#
loop_
_entity.id
_entity.type
_entity.pdbx_description
1 polymer ?
#
loop_
_entity_poly.entity_id
_entity_poly.type
_entity_poly.pdbx_seq_one_letter_code
_entity_poly.pdbx_strand_id
1 'polypeptide(L)'
;DLPQTLQDEYDGFLNRQVIEDFRDFADLCFKEFGGKVKNWLTINQLYSVPTRGYSTGADAPGRCSPKVDERCYGGNSSTEPYIVAHNQLLAHAAVVNLYRTKYRFQRGRIGPVMITRWFLPFDET
;
A
#
# COMPACT_ATOMS: atom_id res chain seq x y z
N ASP A 1 -4.07 -4.75 -6.28
CA ASP A 1 -4.65 -4.46 -7.61
C ASP A 1 -4.08 -3.16 -8.18
N LEU A 2 -2.78 -2.93 -8.01
CA LEU A 2 -2.10 -1.81 -8.66
C LEU A 2 -2.15 -2.03 -10.19
N PRO A 3 -2.47 -1.01 -11.00
CA PRO A 3 -2.40 -1.13 -12.46
C PRO A 3 -1.01 -1.59 -12.90
N GLN A 4 -0.95 -2.59 -13.78
CA GLN A 4 0.31 -3.16 -14.25
C GLN A 4 1.23 -2.11 -14.90
N THR A 5 0.67 -1.13 -15.61
CA THR A 5 1.43 -0.03 -16.22
C THR A 5 2.28 0.74 -15.22
N LEU A 6 1.79 0.97 -14.00
CA LEU A 6 2.54 1.69 -12.96
C LEU A 6 3.66 0.82 -12.37
N GLN A 7 3.45 -0.50 -12.33
CA GLN A 7 4.49 -1.45 -11.96
C GLN A 7 5.59 -1.51 -13.04
N ASP A 8 5.22 -1.49 -14.32
CA ASP A 8 6.16 -1.57 -15.43
C ASP A 8 6.93 -0.25 -15.65
N GLU A 9 6.27 0.91 -15.49
CA GLU A 9 6.86 2.23 -15.71
C GLU A 9 7.88 2.61 -14.64
N TYR A 10 7.60 2.29 -13.37
CA TYR A 10 8.42 2.77 -12.27
C TYR A 10 8.51 1.83 -11.06
N ASP A 11 8.20 0.55 -11.20
CA ASP A 11 8.19 -0.45 -10.12
C ASP A 11 7.13 -0.19 -9.02
N GLY A 12 6.07 0.54 -9.34
CA GLY A 12 4.90 0.71 -8.47
C GLY A 12 5.27 1.35 -7.14
N PHE A 13 4.97 0.68 -6.03
CA PHE A 13 5.22 1.22 -4.69
C PHE A 13 6.71 1.34 -4.30
N LEU A 14 7.64 0.86 -5.13
CA LEU A 14 9.07 1.16 -4.94
C LEU A 14 9.43 2.61 -5.27
N ASN A 15 8.62 3.29 -6.07
CA ASN A 15 8.87 4.66 -6.49
C ASN A 15 7.89 5.63 -5.83
N ARG A 16 8.36 6.86 -5.54
CA ARG A 16 7.55 7.91 -4.93
C ARG A 16 6.46 8.45 -5.85
N GLN A 17 6.57 8.27 -7.16
CA GLN A 17 5.53 8.69 -8.12
C GLN A 17 4.16 8.09 -7.79
N VAL A 18 4.12 6.87 -7.24
CA VAL A 18 2.89 6.18 -6.81
C VAL A 18 2.02 7.01 -5.85
N ILE A 19 2.63 7.92 -5.09
CA ILE A 19 1.94 8.72 -4.07
C ILE A 19 0.93 9.66 -4.75
N GLU A 20 1.36 10.31 -5.83
CA GLU A 20 0.53 11.26 -6.57
C GLU A 20 -0.50 10.50 -7.42
N ASP A 21 -0.11 9.42 -8.10
CA ASP A 21 -1.03 8.60 -8.88
C ASP A 21 -2.14 7.98 -8.02
N PHE A 22 -1.80 7.47 -6.83
CA PHE A 22 -2.77 6.95 -5.88
C PHE A 22 -3.67 8.06 -5.31
N ARG A 23 -3.11 9.27 -5.09
CA ARG A 23 -3.89 10.43 -4.66
C ARG A 23 -4.92 10.84 -5.69
N ASP A 24 -4.55 10.86 -6.96
CA ASP A 24 -5.43 11.28 -8.06
C ASP A 24 -6.50 10.21 -8.34
N PHE A 25 -6.15 8.92 -8.25
CA PHE A 25 -7.14 7.84 -8.23
C PHE A 25 -8.17 8.02 -7.09
N ALA A 26 -7.71 8.29 -5.88
CA ALA A 26 -8.60 8.51 -4.74
C ALA A 26 -9.45 9.78 -4.90
N ASP A 27 -8.91 10.85 -5.49
CA ASP A 27 -9.66 12.08 -5.81
C ASP A 27 -10.87 11.77 -6.68
N LEU A 28 -10.67 10.97 -7.73
CA LEU A 28 -11.74 10.49 -8.60
C LEU A 28 -12.78 9.68 -7.81
N CYS A 29 -12.36 8.71 -6.99
CA CYS A 29 -13.28 7.92 -6.19
C CYS A 29 -14.13 8.78 -5.24
N PHE A 30 -13.53 9.75 -4.55
CA PHE A 30 -14.25 10.64 -3.65
C PHE A 30 -15.22 11.54 -4.40
N LYS A 31 -14.83 12.04 -5.58
CA LYS A 31 -15.71 12.86 -6.43
C LYS A 31 -16.93 12.09 -6.90
N GLU A 32 -16.73 10.88 -7.43
CA GLU A 32 -17.81 10.11 -8.05
C GLU A 32 -18.72 9.42 -7.03
N PHE A 33 -18.14 8.86 -5.95
CA PHE A 33 -18.91 8.01 -5.04
C PHE A 33 -19.14 8.61 -3.65
N GLY A 34 -18.45 9.70 -3.29
CA GLY A 34 -18.52 10.31 -1.97
C GLY A 34 -19.88 10.92 -1.59
N GLY A 35 -20.78 11.06 -2.56
CA GLY A 35 -22.20 11.34 -2.30
C GLY A 35 -22.88 10.23 -1.48
N LYS A 36 -22.54 8.96 -1.77
CA LYS A 36 -23.14 7.77 -1.13
C LYS A 36 -22.19 7.09 -0.14
N VAL A 37 -20.91 6.97 -0.46
CA VAL A 37 -19.92 6.28 0.37
C VAL A 37 -19.43 7.20 1.48
N LYS A 38 -19.61 6.76 2.72
CA LYS A 38 -19.23 7.52 3.93
C LYS A 38 -18.12 6.87 4.76
N ASN A 39 -17.66 5.69 4.38
CA ASN A 39 -16.56 5.01 5.04
C ASN A 39 -15.56 4.56 3.98
N TRP A 40 -14.33 5.05 4.10
CA TRP A 40 -13.26 4.83 3.15
C TRP A 40 -12.10 4.10 3.82
N LEU A 41 -11.61 3.09 3.12
CA LEU A 41 -10.37 2.40 3.47
C LEU A 41 -9.39 2.67 2.33
N THR A 42 -8.19 3.11 2.70
CA THR A 42 -7.16 3.54 1.74
C THR A 42 -6.39 2.34 1.18
N ILE A 43 -5.52 1.75 1.99
CA ILE A 43 -4.71 0.60 1.61
C ILE A 43 -5.07 -0.56 2.53
N ASN A 44 -5.33 -1.72 1.93
CA ASN A 44 -5.63 -2.95 2.64
C ASN A 44 -4.34 -3.59 3.20
N GLN A 45 -4.34 -3.95 4.48
CA GLN A 45 -3.28 -4.71 5.16
C GLN A 45 -1.86 -4.22 4.86
N LEU A 46 -1.49 -3.06 5.41
CA LEU A 46 -0.22 -2.38 5.13
C LEU A 46 1.07 -3.23 5.31
N TYR A 47 1.01 -4.33 6.08
CA TYR A 47 2.16 -5.24 6.23
C TYR A 47 2.31 -6.25 5.07
N SER A 48 1.21 -6.60 4.39
CA SER A 48 1.18 -7.74 3.46
C SER A 48 2.00 -7.49 2.19
N VAL A 49 1.75 -6.40 1.45
CA VAL A 49 2.46 -6.14 0.18
C VAL A 49 3.97 -5.96 0.39
N PRO A 50 4.46 -5.14 1.35
CA PRO A 50 5.89 -5.01 1.58
C PRO A 50 6.60 -6.33 1.86
N THR A 51 6.03 -7.18 2.70
CA THR A 51 6.68 -8.44 3.09
C THR A 51 6.47 -9.54 2.05
N ARG A 52 5.25 -9.73 1.58
CA ARG A 52 4.93 -10.85 0.70
C ARG A 52 5.30 -10.57 -0.75
N GLY A 53 5.08 -9.35 -1.22
CA GLY A 53 5.34 -8.92 -2.60
C GLY A 53 6.78 -8.50 -2.88
N TYR A 54 7.53 -8.05 -1.85
CA TYR A 54 8.89 -7.51 -2.01
C TYR A 54 9.95 -8.14 -1.08
N SER A 55 9.58 -9.10 -0.22
CA SER A 55 10.55 -9.87 0.58
C SER A 55 10.53 -11.34 0.20
N THR A 56 9.37 -12.00 0.27
CA THR A 56 9.26 -13.45 0.00
C THR A 56 8.93 -13.77 -1.46
N GLY A 57 8.49 -12.79 -2.26
CA GLY A 57 8.03 -12.98 -3.64
C GLY A 57 6.74 -13.81 -3.79
N ALA A 58 6.03 -14.08 -2.70
CA ALA A 58 4.87 -14.98 -2.68
C ALA A 58 3.57 -14.34 -3.19
N ASP A 59 3.50 -13.00 -3.16
CA ASP A 59 2.38 -12.22 -3.69
C ASP A 59 2.89 -11.29 -4.81
N ALA A 60 1.99 -10.70 -5.59
CA ALA A 60 2.36 -9.68 -6.57
C ALA A 60 3.06 -8.47 -5.88
N PRO A 61 4.10 -7.88 -6.52
CA PRO A 61 4.58 -8.19 -7.86
C PRO A 61 5.50 -9.42 -7.95
N GLY A 62 5.93 -10.01 -6.84
CA GLY A 62 6.79 -11.20 -6.85
C GLY A 62 8.28 -10.85 -6.91
N ARG A 63 8.68 -9.79 -6.19
CA ARG A 63 10.08 -9.38 -6.05
C ARG A 63 10.69 -9.95 -4.78
N CYS A 64 11.94 -10.37 -4.88
CA CYS A 64 12.73 -10.84 -3.74
C CYS A 64 14.22 -10.90 -4.11
N SER A 65 15.09 -11.06 -3.11
CA SER A 65 16.51 -11.32 -3.34
C SER A 65 16.70 -12.66 -4.08
N PRO A 66 17.69 -12.80 -4.97
CA PRO A 66 17.87 -14.01 -5.79
C PRO A 66 17.99 -15.33 -5.02
N LYS A 67 18.52 -15.29 -3.79
CA LYS A 67 18.68 -16.48 -2.92
C LYS A 67 17.41 -16.86 -2.14
N VAL A 68 16.37 -16.03 -2.18
CA VAL A 68 15.10 -16.29 -1.49
C VAL A 68 14.19 -17.14 -2.37
N ASP A 69 14.03 -16.75 -3.64
CA ASP A 69 13.33 -17.52 -4.67
C ASP A 69 13.90 -17.14 -6.04
N GLU A 70 14.41 -18.12 -6.78
CA GLU A 70 15.01 -17.93 -8.11
C GLU A 70 13.97 -17.51 -9.18
N ARG A 71 12.68 -17.67 -8.89
CA ARG A 71 11.58 -17.26 -9.79
C ARG A 71 11.28 -15.77 -9.73
N CYS A 72 11.76 -15.06 -8.69
CA CYS A 72 11.62 -13.60 -8.62
C CYS A 72 12.39 -12.96 -9.77
N TYR A 73 11.73 -12.06 -10.52
CA TYR A 73 12.35 -11.39 -11.67
C TYR A 73 13.40 -10.32 -11.27
N GLY A 74 13.46 -10.00 -9.97
CA GLY A 74 14.40 -9.07 -9.38
C GLY A 74 14.00 -8.75 -7.94
N GLY A 75 14.82 -7.95 -7.25
CA GLY A 75 14.48 -7.44 -5.94
C GLY A 75 15.61 -7.46 -4.91
N ASN A 76 15.34 -6.86 -3.76
CA ASN A 76 16.17 -6.97 -2.56
C ASN A 76 15.29 -7.05 -1.32
N SER A 77 15.13 -8.27 -0.80
CA SER A 77 14.29 -8.59 0.35
C SER A 77 14.70 -7.86 1.64
N SER A 78 15.91 -7.30 1.70
CA SER A 78 16.43 -6.59 2.87
C SER A 78 16.15 -5.08 2.84
N THR A 79 15.76 -4.50 1.71
CA THR A 79 15.58 -3.04 1.56
C THR A 79 14.22 -2.67 0.99
N GLU A 80 13.76 -3.39 -0.04
CA GLU A 80 12.52 -3.09 -0.75
C GLU A 80 11.27 -3.08 0.13
N PRO A 81 11.09 -4.00 1.10
CA PRO A 81 9.94 -3.95 2.00
C PRO A 81 9.85 -2.63 2.77
N TYR A 82 10.97 -2.04 3.18
CA TYR A 82 10.95 -0.76 3.91
C TYR A 82 10.60 0.41 2.99
N ILE A 83 11.12 0.42 1.76
CA ILE A 83 10.82 1.46 0.77
C ILE A 83 9.33 1.42 0.41
N VAL A 84 8.79 0.24 0.14
CA VAL A 84 7.37 0.02 -0.19
C VAL A 84 6.48 0.42 0.98
N ALA A 85 6.78 -0.03 2.20
CA ALA A 85 6.00 0.35 3.38
C ALA A 85 6.02 1.87 3.62
N HIS A 86 7.17 2.53 3.41
CA HIS A 86 7.28 3.98 3.53
C HIS A 86 6.40 4.71 2.51
N ASN A 87 6.46 4.31 1.24
CA ASN A 87 5.64 4.92 0.19
C ASN A 87 4.15 4.64 0.39
N GLN A 88 3.76 3.45 0.89
CA GLN A 88 2.37 3.16 1.27
C GLN A 88 1.86 4.12 2.36
N LEU A 89 2.67 4.40 3.39
CA LEU A 89 2.30 5.35 4.44
C LEU A 89 2.18 6.78 3.91
N LEU A 90 3.07 7.21 3.03
CA LEU A 90 3.00 8.53 2.39
C LEU A 90 1.78 8.66 1.48
N ALA A 91 1.50 7.65 0.66
CA ALA A 91 0.31 7.61 -0.20
C ALA A 91 -0.98 7.63 0.63
N HIS A 92 -1.04 6.85 1.71
CA HIS A 92 -2.13 6.90 2.69
C HIS A 92 -2.32 8.32 3.26
N ALA A 93 -1.24 8.94 3.74
CA ALA A 93 -1.30 10.27 4.34
C ALA A 93 -1.75 11.34 3.33
N ALA A 94 -1.26 11.28 2.09
CA ALA A 94 -1.66 12.18 1.01
C ALA A 94 -3.16 12.07 0.71
N VAL A 95 -3.69 10.85 0.59
CA VAL A 95 -5.12 10.60 0.35
C VAL A 95 -5.98 11.05 1.53
N VAL A 96 -5.57 10.77 2.77
CA VAL A 96 -6.30 11.22 3.96
C VAL A 96 -6.32 12.74 4.06
N ASN A 97 -5.19 13.40 3.77
CA ASN A 97 -5.11 14.86 3.74
C ASN A 97 -6.04 15.44 2.67
N LEU A 98 -6.02 14.89 1.45
CA LEU A 98 -6.95 15.27 0.38
C LEU A 98 -8.41 15.15 0.83
N TYR A 99 -8.80 14.01 1.41
CA TYR A 99 -10.18 13.79 1.86
C TYR A 99 -10.61 14.80 2.92
N ARG A 100 -9.76 15.02 3.93
CA ARG A 100 -10.07 15.91 5.07
C ARG A 100 -10.04 17.39 4.72
N THR A 101 -9.35 17.79 3.66
CA THR A 101 -9.27 19.19 3.22
C THR A 101 -10.31 19.50 2.14
N LYS A 102 -10.37 18.72 1.06
CA LYS A 102 -11.24 18.95 -0.10
C LYS A 102 -12.64 18.36 0.07
N TYR A 103 -12.76 17.16 0.66
CA TYR A 103 -14.01 16.40 0.71
C TYR A 103 -14.69 16.35 2.08
N ARG A 104 -14.25 17.18 3.04
CA ARG A 104 -14.83 17.25 4.40
C ARG A 104 -16.35 17.44 4.40
N PHE A 105 -16.89 18.15 3.41
CA PHE A 105 -18.33 18.38 3.25
C PHE A 105 -19.14 17.10 3.06
N GLN A 106 -18.51 16.01 2.59
CA GLN A 106 -19.16 14.70 2.43
C GLN A 106 -19.43 13.99 3.76
N ARG A 107 -18.84 14.47 4.87
CA ARG A 107 -19.02 13.98 6.26
C ARG A 107 -18.74 12.49 6.44
N GLY A 108 -17.84 11.91 5.65
CA GLY A 108 -17.41 10.52 5.83
C GLY A 108 -16.20 10.37 6.75
N ARG A 109 -15.79 9.11 6.94
CA ARG A 109 -14.60 8.67 7.68
C ARG A 109 -13.64 7.97 6.74
N ILE A 110 -12.35 8.10 7.02
CA ILE A 110 -11.28 7.48 6.21
C ILE A 110 -10.17 6.95 7.12
N GLY A 111 -9.64 5.77 6.79
CA GLY A 111 -8.54 5.14 7.52
C GLY A 111 -7.78 4.08 6.71
N PRO A 112 -6.69 3.52 7.26
CA PRO A 112 -6.02 2.34 6.71
C PRO A 112 -6.66 1.05 7.23
N VAL A 113 -6.33 -0.08 6.60
CA VAL A 113 -6.59 -1.41 7.18
C VAL A 113 -5.27 -2.00 7.64
N MET A 114 -5.21 -2.39 8.92
CA MET A 114 -4.08 -3.11 9.49
C MET A 114 -4.40 -4.60 9.53
N ILE A 115 -3.48 -5.44 9.04
CA ILE A 115 -3.47 -6.83 9.44
C ILE A 115 -2.87 -6.90 10.85
N THR A 116 -3.60 -7.51 11.77
CA THR A 116 -3.17 -7.64 13.15
C THR A 116 -2.98 -9.12 13.48
N ARG A 117 -1.99 -9.39 14.33
CA ARG A 117 -1.77 -10.69 14.95
C ARG A 117 -1.50 -10.44 16.42
N TRP A 118 -2.07 -11.29 17.25
CA TRP A 118 -1.66 -11.37 18.64
C TRP A 118 -0.42 -12.24 18.74
N PHE A 119 0.55 -11.83 19.57
CA PHE A 119 1.77 -12.60 19.82
C PHE A 119 1.85 -12.89 21.31
N LEU A 120 2.09 -14.15 21.66
CA LEU A 120 2.41 -14.60 23.01
C LEU A 120 3.91 -14.91 23.09
N PRO A 121 4.52 -14.86 24.29
CA PRO A 121 5.87 -15.36 24.50
C PRO A 121 6.02 -16.79 23.96
N PHE A 122 7.15 -17.10 23.35
CA PHE A 122 7.45 -18.48 22.93
C PHE A 122 7.65 -19.40 24.13
N ASP A 123 8.20 -18.85 25.20
CA ASP A 123 8.38 -19.50 26.49
C ASP A 123 7.75 -18.60 27.58
N GLU A 124 6.90 -19.20 28.42
CA GLU A 124 6.19 -18.52 29.52
C GLU A 124 6.90 -18.70 30.87
N THR A 125 8.00 -19.46 30.90
CA THR A 125 8.78 -19.73 32.11
C THR A 125 9.78 -18.66 32.47
#